data_AF-A0A9D8WP58-F1
#
_entry.id   AF-A0A9D8WP58-F1
#
_cell.length_a   1.000
_cell.length_b   1.000
_cell.length_c   1.000
_cell.angle_alpha   90.00
_cell.angle_beta   90.00
_cell.angle_gamma   90.00
#
_symmetry.space_group_name_H-M   'P 1'
#
loop_
_entity.id
_entity.type
_entity.pdbx_description
1 polymer ?
#
loop_
_entity_poly.entity_id
_entity_poly.type
_entity_poly.pdbx_seq_one_letter_code
_entity_poly.pdbx_strand_id
1 'polypeptide(L)'
;MKKLLLAMMLATTVSTTAFAQNKVKNIYASSPKLDIELLQNGENVQLNRHFYAGYNTLCLPMSVSAEQLGDIKIERFLYIQQEGAVLNLYFVECTADGIQAGVPYLVYSPKNQYLRVKSSDAIMIDNELTAIHMTDNNGNSVTFSSSWDTIGKTGRYGIPAQQDVTPLEAVLFRTNADQKFLPTRCGFTWNQQSATAKELRIIHLSPSDITGINSVNIKNADNNNIYNLNGQKVTNTTKGVIIQNGKKTVIK
;
A
#
# COMPACT_ATOMS: atom_id res chain seq x y z
N MET A 1 -16.22 40.55 -73.70
CA MET A 1 -16.76 40.84 -72.35
C MET A 1 -17.44 39.59 -71.83
N LYS A 2 -16.85 38.97 -70.80
CA LYS A 2 -17.24 37.68 -70.21
C LYS A 2 -18.59 37.82 -69.48
N LYS A 3 -19.55 36.91 -69.71
CA LYS A 3 -20.69 36.69 -68.81
C LYS A 3 -20.39 35.46 -67.96
N LEU A 4 -20.42 35.68 -66.65
CA LEU A 4 -20.12 34.75 -65.56
C LEU A 4 -21.18 33.62 -65.53
N LEU A 5 -20.74 32.37 -65.54
CA LEU A 5 -21.53 31.23 -65.06
C LEU A 5 -21.41 31.18 -63.52
N LEU A 6 -22.55 31.22 -62.84
CA LEU A 6 -22.64 31.05 -61.39
C LEU A 6 -22.58 29.55 -61.07
N ALA A 7 -21.41 29.06 -60.64
CA ALA A 7 -21.25 27.70 -60.14
C ALA A 7 -21.74 27.63 -58.69
N MET A 8 -22.78 26.85 -58.46
CA MET A 8 -23.34 26.54 -57.16
C MET A 8 -22.36 25.63 -56.39
N MET A 9 -21.58 26.19 -55.47
CA MET A 9 -20.73 25.40 -54.57
C MET A 9 -21.63 24.67 -53.56
N LEU A 10 -21.75 23.34 -53.72
CA LEU A 10 -22.12 22.47 -52.61
C LEU A 10 -21.01 22.54 -51.56
N ALA A 11 -21.27 23.20 -50.43
CA ALA A 11 -20.44 23.06 -49.25
C ALA A 11 -20.65 21.66 -48.67
N THR A 12 -19.81 20.70 -49.07
CA THR A 12 -19.63 19.47 -48.30
C THR A 12 -19.07 19.86 -46.94
N THR A 13 -19.92 19.86 -45.93
CA THR A 13 -19.52 19.93 -44.52
C THR A 13 -18.63 18.73 -44.23
N VAL A 14 -17.33 18.91 -44.34
CA VAL A 14 -16.36 18.01 -43.71
C VAL A 14 -16.56 18.20 -42.22
N SER A 15 -17.32 17.30 -41.60
CA SER A 15 -17.39 17.18 -40.16
C SER A 15 -15.98 16.83 -39.68
N THR A 16 -15.21 17.86 -39.34
CA THR A 16 -14.01 17.71 -38.55
C THR A 16 -14.46 17.23 -37.18
N THR A 17 -14.45 15.91 -36.97
CA THR A 17 -14.36 15.38 -35.61
C THR A 17 -13.05 15.91 -35.05
N ALA A 18 -13.12 17.05 -34.37
CA ALA A 18 -12.02 17.54 -33.56
C ALA A 18 -11.63 16.37 -32.64
N PHE A 19 -10.41 15.88 -32.80
CA PHE A 19 -9.79 15.02 -31.81
C PHE A 19 -9.73 15.83 -30.51
N ALA A 20 -10.77 15.72 -29.69
CA ALA A 20 -10.71 16.13 -28.31
C ALA A 20 -9.68 15.22 -27.65
N GLN A 21 -8.43 15.68 -27.61
CA GLN A 21 -7.42 15.11 -26.74
C GLN A 21 -8.01 15.21 -25.33
N ASN A 22 -8.54 14.10 -24.81
CA ASN A 22 -8.98 14.02 -23.42
C ASN A 22 -7.76 14.33 -22.56
N LYS A 23 -7.63 15.59 -22.14
CA LYS A 23 -6.48 16.11 -21.41
C LYS A 23 -6.39 15.37 -20.09
N VAL A 24 -5.34 14.57 -19.91
CA VAL A 24 -5.10 13.86 -18.65
C VAL A 24 -4.88 14.88 -17.54
N LYS A 25 -5.71 14.87 -16.50
CA LYS A 25 -5.50 15.69 -15.31
C LYS A 25 -4.47 15.00 -14.42
N ASN A 26 -3.42 15.73 -14.05
CA ASN A 26 -2.37 15.19 -13.18
C ASN A 26 -2.68 15.56 -11.72
N ILE A 27 -2.74 14.55 -10.85
CA ILE A 27 -2.75 14.73 -9.40
C ILE A 27 -1.38 14.32 -8.90
N TYR A 28 -0.77 15.18 -8.09
CA TYR A 28 0.53 14.90 -7.48
C TYR A 28 0.31 14.60 -6.01
N ALA A 29 0.77 13.43 -5.57
CA ALA A 29 0.74 13.06 -4.15
C ALA A 29 1.71 13.90 -3.28
N SER A 30 2.33 14.93 -3.86
CA SER A 30 3.10 15.96 -3.16
C SER A 30 2.26 17.21 -2.82
N SER A 31 0.97 17.26 -3.15
CA SER A 31 0.08 18.33 -2.69
C SER A 31 -0.29 18.16 -1.21
N PRO A 32 -0.69 19.22 -0.49
CA PRO A 32 -1.06 19.11 0.92
C PRO A 32 -2.27 18.21 1.21
N LYS A 33 -3.14 18.03 0.21
CA LYS A 33 -4.33 17.16 0.24
C LYS A 33 -4.44 16.43 -1.09
N LEU A 34 -4.84 15.16 -1.04
CA LEU A 34 -5.13 14.37 -2.22
C LEU A 34 -6.61 14.52 -2.58
N ASP A 35 -6.88 14.95 -3.81
CA ASP A 35 -8.22 15.09 -4.34
C ASP A 35 -8.70 13.76 -4.92
N ILE A 36 -9.29 12.91 -4.07
CA ILE A 36 -9.75 11.58 -4.46
C ILE A 36 -11.05 11.64 -5.27
N GLU A 37 -11.84 12.70 -5.12
CA GLU A 37 -13.09 12.89 -5.87
C GLU A 37 -12.81 12.96 -7.37
N LEU A 38 -11.72 13.62 -7.78
CA LEU A 38 -11.27 13.63 -9.17
C LEU A 38 -11.00 12.22 -9.73
N LEU A 39 -10.52 11.29 -8.89
CA LEU A 39 -10.29 9.90 -9.31
C LEU A 39 -11.61 9.14 -9.49
N GLN A 40 -12.60 9.41 -8.65
CA GLN A 40 -13.90 8.74 -8.66
C GLN A 40 -14.84 9.24 -9.76
N ASN A 41 -14.66 10.48 -10.23
CA ASN A 41 -15.55 11.14 -11.20
C ASN A 41 -15.40 10.64 -12.66
N GLY A 42 -14.64 9.58 -12.91
CA GLY A 42 -14.47 8.98 -14.25
C GLY A 42 -13.65 9.85 -15.22
N GLU A 43 -12.97 10.88 -14.72
CA GLU A 43 -12.05 11.67 -15.52
C GLU A 43 -10.75 10.89 -15.80
N ASN A 44 -10.09 11.19 -16.93
CA ASN A 44 -8.77 10.64 -17.24
C ASN A 44 -7.73 11.31 -16.33
N VAL A 45 -7.47 10.70 -15.19
CA VAL A 45 -6.60 11.24 -14.14
C VAL A 45 -5.35 10.39 -14.00
N GLN A 46 -4.20 11.02 -13.82
CA GLN A 46 -2.95 10.35 -13.48
C GLN A 46 -2.46 10.79 -12.10
N LEU A 47 -2.38 9.84 -11.17
CA LEU A 47 -1.71 10.01 -9.89
C LEU A 47 -0.21 9.85 -10.09
N ASN A 48 0.56 10.85 -9.65
CA ASN A 48 2.01 10.87 -9.72
C ASN A 48 2.59 10.85 -8.29
N ARG A 49 3.36 9.80 -7.98
CA ARG A 49 4.03 9.62 -6.69
C ARG A 49 5.54 9.47 -6.87
N HIS A 50 6.31 10.42 -6.34
CA HIS A 50 7.78 10.40 -6.41
C HIS A 50 8.42 9.49 -5.35
N PHE A 51 9.21 8.51 -5.75
CA PHE A 51 10.05 7.73 -4.84
C PHE A 51 11.50 8.18 -4.90
N TYR A 52 12.10 8.27 -3.72
CA TYR A 52 13.56 8.36 -3.61
C TYR A 52 14.19 7.01 -3.94
N ALA A 53 15.46 6.97 -4.34
CA ALA A 53 16.19 5.70 -4.37
C ALA A 53 16.25 5.08 -2.95
N GLY A 54 16.02 3.78 -2.84
CA GLY A 54 15.90 3.05 -1.57
C GLY A 54 14.46 2.81 -1.11
N TYR A 55 14.30 2.56 0.19
CA TYR A 55 12.99 2.26 0.78
C TYR A 55 12.15 3.50 1.01
N ASN A 56 10.89 3.45 0.60
CA ASN A 56 9.85 4.45 0.68
C ASN A 56 8.59 3.82 1.32
N THR A 57 7.54 4.62 1.48
CA THR A 57 6.21 4.12 1.85
C THR A 57 5.15 4.60 0.86
N LEU A 58 4.08 3.81 0.75
CA LEU A 58 3.02 4.03 -0.21
C LEU A 58 1.68 3.49 0.29
N CYS A 59 0.63 4.31 0.17
CA CYS A 59 -0.76 3.90 0.22
C CYS A 59 -1.47 4.65 -0.91
N LEU A 60 -2.09 3.93 -1.83
CA LEU A 60 -2.79 4.53 -2.97
C LEU A 60 -4.30 4.48 -2.74
N PRO A 61 -5.07 5.49 -3.20
CA PRO A 61 -6.53 5.42 -3.21
C PRO A 61 -7.06 4.50 -4.33
N MET A 62 -6.20 3.66 -4.92
CA MET A 62 -6.56 2.79 -6.02
C MET A 62 -5.73 1.51 -6.01
N SER A 63 -6.36 0.42 -6.42
CA SER A 63 -5.71 -0.87 -6.57
C SER A 63 -4.99 -0.92 -7.91
N VAL A 64 -3.73 -1.34 -7.91
CA VAL A 64 -2.91 -1.49 -9.11
C VAL A 64 -2.34 -2.90 -9.22
N SER A 65 -2.24 -3.38 -10.44
CA SER A 65 -1.62 -4.67 -10.77
C SER A 65 -0.11 -4.64 -10.57
N ALA A 66 0.52 -5.82 -10.48
CA ALA A 66 1.96 -5.96 -10.35
C ALA A 66 2.71 -5.37 -11.56
N GLU A 67 2.16 -5.52 -12.76
CA GLU A 67 2.74 -5.06 -14.02
C GLU A 67 2.91 -3.53 -14.03
N GLN A 68 2.00 -2.81 -13.38
CA GLN A 68 2.04 -1.34 -13.29
C GLN A 68 3.13 -0.81 -12.34
N LEU A 69 3.71 -1.67 -11.50
CA LEU A 69 4.76 -1.27 -10.55
C LEU A 69 6.14 -1.14 -11.21
N GLY A 70 6.35 -1.76 -12.38
CA GLY A 70 7.63 -1.70 -13.09
C GLY A 70 8.76 -2.37 -12.30
N ASP A 71 9.84 -1.62 -12.02
CA ASP A 71 11.02 -2.11 -11.29
C ASP A 71 10.94 -1.90 -9.78
N ILE A 72 9.80 -1.42 -9.29
CA ILE A 72 9.55 -1.19 -7.86
C ILE A 72 9.12 -2.49 -7.20
N LYS A 73 9.67 -2.73 -5.99
CA LYS A 73 9.23 -3.82 -5.13
C LYS A 73 8.36 -3.29 -4.00
N ILE A 74 7.35 -4.05 -3.61
CA ILE A 74 6.49 -3.70 -2.48
C ILE A 74 6.50 -4.81 -1.44
N GLU A 75 6.40 -4.40 -0.18
CA GLU A 75 6.35 -5.31 0.96
C GLU A 75 5.18 -4.94 1.88
N ARG A 76 4.47 -5.96 2.37
CA ARG A 76 3.38 -5.81 3.33
C ARG A 76 3.88 -6.02 4.75
N PHE A 77 3.29 -5.29 5.70
CA PHE A 77 3.61 -5.44 7.12
C PHE A 77 2.99 -6.72 7.67
N LEU A 78 3.81 -7.63 8.20
CA LEU A 78 3.38 -8.98 8.55
C LEU A 78 3.19 -9.19 10.05
N TYR A 79 4.18 -8.84 10.86
CA TYR A 79 4.11 -8.93 12.32
C TYR A 79 5.22 -8.11 12.98
N ILE A 80 5.16 -8.02 14.32
CA ILE A 80 6.24 -7.48 15.15
C ILE A 80 6.72 -8.52 16.15
N GLN A 81 8.00 -8.49 16.48
CA GLN A 81 8.57 -9.32 17.54
C GLN A 81 9.73 -8.59 18.18
N GLN A 82 9.71 -8.47 19.50
CA GLN A 82 10.86 -7.98 20.24
C GLN A 82 11.89 -9.09 20.47
N GLU A 83 13.15 -8.78 20.18
CA GLU A 83 14.33 -9.60 20.46
C GLU A 83 15.32 -8.78 21.28
N GLY A 84 15.47 -9.12 22.56
CA GLY A 84 16.26 -8.32 23.51
C GLY A 84 15.70 -6.90 23.62
N ALA A 85 16.50 -5.88 23.30
CA ALA A 85 16.10 -4.48 23.33
C ALA A 85 15.56 -3.95 21.98
N VAL A 86 15.53 -4.78 20.94
CA VAL A 86 15.13 -4.34 19.59
C VAL A 86 13.73 -4.84 19.29
N LEU A 87 12.83 -3.95 18.89
CA LEU A 87 11.56 -4.32 18.27
C LEU A 87 11.75 -4.47 16.76
N ASN A 88 11.67 -5.70 16.27
CA ASN A 88 11.72 -6.00 14.85
C ASN A 88 10.30 -5.88 14.24
N LEU A 89 10.20 -5.15 13.12
CA LEU A 89 9.00 -5.04 12.29
C LEU A 89 9.25 -5.83 11.02
N TYR A 90 8.52 -6.92 10.83
CA TYR A 90 8.74 -7.84 9.70
C TYR A 90 7.83 -7.47 8.55
N PHE A 91 8.45 -7.29 7.38
CA PHE A 91 7.81 -7.05 6.10
C PHE A 91 8.12 -8.19 5.17
N VAL A 92 7.18 -8.53 4.30
CA VAL A 92 7.39 -9.55 3.26
C VAL A 92 7.12 -8.98 1.89
N GLU A 93 8.02 -9.27 0.95
CA GLU A 93 7.83 -8.97 -0.47
C GLU A 93 6.50 -9.55 -0.97
N CYS A 94 5.71 -8.71 -1.62
CA CYS A 94 4.39 -9.06 -2.17
C CYS A 94 4.15 -8.38 -3.53
N THR A 95 5.22 -8.09 -4.27
CA THR A 95 5.15 -7.38 -5.56
C THR A 95 4.22 -8.06 -6.56
N ALA A 96 4.19 -9.39 -6.58
CA ALA A 96 3.31 -10.17 -7.46
C ALA A 96 1.81 -10.00 -7.13
N ASP A 97 1.46 -9.58 -5.91
CA ASP A 97 0.06 -9.36 -5.49
C ASP A 97 -0.48 -7.99 -5.98
N GLY A 98 0.41 -7.08 -6.41
CA GLY A 98 0.04 -5.69 -6.69
C GLY A 98 -0.29 -4.90 -5.42
N ILE A 99 -0.90 -3.72 -5.59
CA ILE A 99 -1.30 -2.85 -4.49
C ILE A 99 -2.81 -2.90 -4.36
N GLN A 100 -3.29 -3.02 -3.13
CA GLN A 100 -4.68 -2.82 -2.77
C GLN A 100 -4.93 -1.35 -2.37
N ALA A 101 -6.05 -0.80 -2.84
CA ALA A 101 -6.50 0.55 -2.48
C ALA A 101 -6.60 0.70 -0.95
N GLY A 102 -6.18 1.84 -0.42
CA GLY A 102 -6.28 2.16 1.00
C GLY A 102 -5.32 1.43 1.93
N VAL A 103 -4.53 0.47 1.41
CA VAL A 103 -3.61 -0.36 2.22
C VAL A 103 -2.18 0.21 2.16
N PRO A 104 -1.48 0.36 3.30
CA PRO A 104 -0.11 0.85 3.36
C PRO A 104 0.93 -0.24 3.09
N TYR A 105 1.94 0.09 2.29
CA TYR A 105 3.07 -0.76 1.91
C TYR A 105 4.42 -0.08 2.17
N LEU A 106 5.43 -0.88 2.43
CA LEU A 106 6.82 -0.48 2.27
C LEU A 106 7.22 -0.69 0.80
N VAL A 107 8.02 0.20 0.24
CA VAL A 107 8.31 0.24 -1.20
C VAL A 107 9.78 0.42 -1.44
N TYR A 108 10.45 -0.52 -2.10
CA TYR A 108 11.83 -0.31 -2.55
C TYR A 108 11.85 0.19 -3.99
N SER A 109 12.49 1.34 -4.21
CA SER A 109 12.73 1.89 -5.55
C SER A 109 14.23 1.88 -5.84
N PRO A 110 14.70 1.29 -6.94
CA PRO A 110 16.14 1.22 -7.24
C PRO A 110 16.76 2.59 -7.60
N LYS A 111 15.92 3.57 -7.94
CA LYS A 111 16.34 4.91 -8.38
C LYS A 111 15.28 5.96 -7.99
N ASN A 112 15.64 7.23 -8.11
CA ASN A 112 14.65 8.31 -8.04
C ASN A 112 13.71 8.21 -9.24
N GLN A 113 12.40 8.05 -8.99
CA GLN A 113 11.42 7.91 -10.07
C GLN A 113 10.01 8.25 -9.62
N TYR A 114 9.11 8.40 -10.59
CA TYR A 114 7.68 8.52 -10.33
C TYR A 114 6.98 7.21 -10.65
N LEU A 115 6.21 6.70 -9.69
CA LEU A 115 5.10 5.84 -10.01
C LEU A 115 3.98 6.71 -10.58
N ARG A 116 3.48 6.32 -11.76
CA ARG A 116 2.42 7.03 -12.48
C ARG A 116 1.30 6.06 -12.72
N VAL A 117 0.16 6.30 -12.10
CA VAL A 117 -1.01 5.43 -12.20
C VAL A 117 -2.17 6.21 -12.76
N LYS A 118 -2.75 5.72 -13.85
CA LYS A 118 -3.97 6.31 -14.42
C LYS A 118 -5.20 5.69 -13.77
N SER A 119 -6.23 6.50 -13.52
CA SER A 119 -7.53 6.04 -13.04
C SER A 119 -8.17 4.99 -13.97
N SER A 120 -7.94 5.10 -15.28
CA SER A 120 -8.40 4.13 -16.28
C SER A 120 -7.80 2.74 -16.15
N ASP A 121 -6.60 2.67 -15.55
CA ASP A 121 -5.82 1.45 -15.42
C ASP A 121 -5.93 0.89 -13.99
N ALA A 122 -6.71 1.54 -13.12
CA ALA A 122 -6.97 1.08 -11.76
C ALA A 122 -7.98 -0.07 -11.76
N ILE A 123 -7.72 -1.10 -10.95
CA ILE A 123 -8.66 -2.21 -10.75
C ILE A 123 -9.87 -1.74 -9.93
N MET A 124 -9.62 -0.86 -8.97
CA MET A 124 -10.60 -0.29 -8.05
C MET A 124 -10.08 1.06 -7.55
N ILE A 125 -10.98 1.98 -7.24
CA ILE A 125 -10.67 3.24 -6.53
C ILE A 125 -11.47 3.21 -5.23
N ASP A 126 -10.78 3.47 -4.12
CA ASP A 126 -11.34 3.50 -2.77
C ASP A 126 -10.72 4.67 -1.99
N ASN A 127 -11.56 5.38 -1.24
CA ASN A 127 -11.14 6.48 -0.37
C ASN A 127 -10.99 6.05 1.09
N GLU A 128 -11.35 4.82 1.45
CA GLU A 128 -11.15 4.30 2.78
C GLU A 128 -9.69 3.93 3.04
N LEU A 129 -9.22 4.21 4.26
CA LEU A 129 -7.86 3.89 4.69
C LEU A 129 -7.88 2.69 5.63
N THR A 130 -7.07 1.68 5.31
CA THR A 130 -6.87 0.51 6.16
C THR A 130 -5.60 0.69 6.99
N ALA A 131 -5.74 0.96 8.28
CA ALA A 131 -4.61 0.93 9.21
C ALA A 131 -4.26 -0.53 9.57
N ILE A 132 -2.98 -0.89 9.52
CA ILE A 132 -2.50 -2.21 9.91
C ILE A 132 -1.99 -2.15 11.34
N HIS A 133 -2.58 -2.96 12.23
CA HIS A 133 -2.24 -3.01 13.65
C HIS A 133 -1.57 -4.32 14.00
N MET A 134 -0.41 -4.24 14.67
CA MET A 134 0.37 -5.40 15.09
C MET A 134 0.69 -5.31 16.58
N THR A 135 0.69 -6.47 17.26
CA THR A 135 1.08 -6.62 18.66
C THR A 135 2.01 -7.81 18.83
N ASP A 136 2.92 -7.76 19.80
CA ASP A 136 3.70 -8.93 20.22
C ASP A 136 3.33 -9.39 21.65
N ASN A 137 3.92 -10.49 22.07
CA ASN A 137 3.73 -11.06 23.41
C ASN A 137 4.44 -10.28 24.52
N ASN A 138 5.29 -9.30 24.18
CA ASN A 138 6.00 -8.45 25.15
C ASN A 138 5.26 -7.14 25.44
N GLY A 139 4.04 -6.99 24.91
CA GLY A 139 3.18 -5.82 25.12
C GLY A 139 3.51 -4.64 24.21
N ASN A 140 4.25 -4.86 23.13
CA ASN A 140 4.41 -3.85 22.08
C ASN A 140 3.16 -3.79 21.20
N SER A 141 2.81 -2.59 20.73
CA SER A 141 1.77 -2.36 19.74
C SER A 141 2.23 -1.31 18.73
N VAL A 142 2.15 -1.64 17.44
CA VAL A 142 2.55 -0.76 16.33
C VAL A 142 1.42 -0.66 15.32
N THR A 143 1.13 0.57 14.88
CA THR A 143 0.20 0.84 13.78
C THR A 143 0.96 1.37 12.57
N PHE A 144 0.76 0.76 11.40
CA PHE A 144 1.19 1.28 10.11
C PHE A 144 -0.01 1.86 9.36
N SER A 145 0.05 3.14 9.01
CA SER A 145 -1.08 3.82 8.36
C SER A 145 -0.64 4.96 7.44
N SER A 146 -1.59 5.48 6.67
CA SER A 146 -1.45 6.65 5.80
C SER A 146 -2.50 7.72 6.11
N SER A 147 -2.61 8.72 5.24
CA SER A 147 -3.58 9.80 5.25
C SER A 147 -3.71 10.40 3.85
N TRP A 148 -4.89 10.92 3.55
CA TRP A 148 -5.16 11.69 2.33
C TRP A 148 -4.92 13.19 2.50
N ASP A 149 -4.70 13.62 3.75
CA ASP A 149 -4.23 14.94 4.11
C ASP A 149 -2.80 14.90 4.64
N THR A 150 -2.12 16.05 4.61
CA THR A 150 -0.79 16.20 5.21
C THR A 150 -0.86 16.02 6.72
N ILE A 151 0.01 15.17 7.26
CA ILE A 151 0.13 14.94 8.70
C ILE A 151 1.50 15.39 9.19
N GLY A 152 1.53 16.30 10.16
CA GLY A 152 2.66 16.51 11.05
C GLY A 152 2.33 15.89 12.42
N LYS A 153 3.06 14.86 12.83
CA LYS A 153 2.83 14.21 14.13
C LYS A 153 4.16 13.85 14.76
N THR A 154 4.44 14.35 15.96
CA THR A 154 5.63 13.99 16.73
C THR A 154 5.62 12.51 17.09
N GLY A 155 6.79 11.87 17.00
CA GLY A 155 7.02 10.50 17.41
C GLY A 155 6.59 9.43 16.39
N ARG A 156 6.11 9.83 15.21
CA ARG A 156 5.76 8.90 14.12
C ARG A 156 7.04 8.49 13.37
N TYR A 157 7.19 7.22 13.04
CA TYR A 157 8.33 6.75 12.25
C TYR A 157 7.96 6.71 10.76
N GLY A 158 8.84 7.14 9.88
CA GLY A 158 8.65 7.03 8.43
C GLY A 158 9.51 7.99 7.63
N ILE A 159 9.16 8.18 6.36
CA ILE A 159 9.93 9.01 5.43
C ILE A 159 9.10 10.26 5.12
N PRO A 160 9.30 11.36 5.88
CA PRO A 160 8.56 12.60 5.66
C PRO A 160 8.90 13.18 4.29
N ALA A 161 8.05 14.07 3.80
CA ALA A 161 8.25 14.71 2.51
C ALA A 161 9.33 15.80 2.56
N GLN A 162 9.42 16.49 3.69
CA GLN A 162 10.49 17.44 3.98
C GLN A 162 11.52 16.73 4.85
N GLN A 163 12.73 16.63 4.34
CA GLN A 163 13.87 16.07 5.03
C GLN A 163 15.04 17.04 4.87
N ASP A 164 15.76 17.28 5.95
CA ASP A 164 16.97 18.12 5.95
C ASP A 164 18.21 17.22 5.76
N VAL A 165 18.24 16.52 4.63
CA VAL A 165 19.36 15.63 4.23
C VAL A 165 19.83 16.00 2.84
N THR A 166 21.15 16.07 2.67
CA THR A 166 21.82 16.34 1.40
C THR A 166 22.88 15.25 1.14
N PRO A 167 22.76 14.45 0.07
CA PRO A 167 21.68 14.46 -0.91
C PRO A 167 20.34 13.99 -0.31
N LEU A 168 19.24 14.33 -0.98
CA LEU A 168 17.90 13.93 -0.57
C LEU A 168 17.71 12.42 -0.79
N GLU A 169 17.53 11.67 0.31
CA GLU A 169 17.50 10.21 0.31
C GLU A 169 16.32 9.66 1.14
N ALA A 170 16.00 8.38 0.89
CA ALA A 170 14.92 7.68 1.57
C ALA A 170 15.32 7.26 3.00
N VAL A 171 15.44 8.24 3.90
CA VAL A 171 15.81 8.00 5.30
C VAL A 171 14.58 7.91 6.19
N LEU A 172 14.50 6.83 6.96
CA LEU A 172 13.45 6.64 7.96
C LEU A 172 13.78 7.46 9.21
N PHE A 173 12.93 8.42 9.53
CA PHE A 173 13.05 9.28 10.71
C PHE A 173 11.97 8.96 11.73
N ARG A 174 12.26 9.21 13.00
CA ARG A 174 11.23 9.47 14.01
C ARG A 174 10.91 10.96 13.97
N THR A 175 9.69 11.31 13.58
CA THR A 175 9.35 12.69 13.29
C THR A 175 9.28 13.56 14.54
N ASN A 176 9.73 14.81 14.41
CA ASN A 176 9.39 15.89 15.33
C ASN A 176 8.19 16.69 14.76
N ALA A 177 7.83 17.81 15.40
CA ALA A 177 6.65 18.60 15.02
C ALA A 177 6.74 19.21 13.60
N ASP A 178 7.95 19.48 13.11
CA ASP A 178 8.18 20.19 11.84
C ASP A 178 8.13 19.26 10.62
N GLN A 179 8.34 17.96 10.83
CA GLN A 179 8.36 16.97 9.77
C GLN A 179 6.96 16.50 9.39
N LYS A 180 6.63 16.66 8.11
CA LYS A 180 5.30 16.37 7.56
C LYS A 180 5.32 15.20 6.57
N PHE A 181 4.32 14.34 6.68
CA PHE A 181 3.98 13.33 5.68
C PHE A 181 2.94 13.92 4.74
N LEU A 182 3.29 14.05 3.45
CA LEU A 182 2.33 14.37 2.40
C LEU A 182 1.44 13.14 2.11
N PRO A 183 0.26 13.34 1.48
CA PRO A 183 -0.68 12.28 1.17
C PRO A 183 -0.02 11.08 0.46
N THR A 184 -0.61 9.88 0.62
CA THR A 184 -0.10 8.59 0.13
C THR A 184 1.20 8.09 0.78
N ARG A 185 1.90 8.91 1.58
CA ARG A 185 3.00 8.43 2.41
C ARG A 185 2.44 7.72 3.64
N CYS A 186 3.16 6.73 4.13
CA CYS A 186 2.79 5.99 5.32
C CYS A 186 3.86 6.14 6.39
N GLY A 187 3.47 5.84 7.63
CA GLY A 187 4.41 5.78 8.76
C GLY A 187 3.85 4.97 9.92
N PHE A 188 4.73 4.62 10.84
CA PHE A 188 4.48 3.80 12.01
C PHE A 188 4.22 4.66 13.24
N THR A 189 3.24 4.27 14.04
CA THR A 189 3.09 4.75 15.42
C THR A 189 3.40 3.59 16.34
N TRP A 190 4.37 3.75 17.24
CA TRP A 190 4.61 2.78 18.31
C TRP A 190 3.64 3.09 19.45
N ASN A 191 2.41 2.58 19.32
CA ASN A 191 1.28 2.91 20.20
C ASN A 191 1.52 2.52 21.65
N GLN A 192 2.16 1.38 21.86
CA GLN A 192 2.55 0.89 23.17
C GLN A 192 3.94 0.30 23.07
N GLN A 193 4.87 0.81 23.87
CA GLN A 193 6.26 0.37 23.91
C GLN A 193 6.52 -0.40 25.19
N SER A 194 7.03 -1.63 25.04
CA SER A 194 7.54 -2.40 26.17
C SER A 194 8.68 -1.66 26.87
N ALA A 195 8.77 -1.79 28.19
CA ALA A 195 9.81 -1.13 28.99
C ALA A 195 11.23 -1.50 28.55
N THR A 196 11.42 -2.71 28.01
CA THR A 196 12.71 -3.26 27.60
C THR A 196 13.07 -2.97 26.14
N ALA A 197 12.10 -2.62 25.29
CA ALA A 197 12.38 -2.24 23.90
C ALA A 197 12.91 -0.81 23.83
N LYS A 198 14.03 -0.59 23.14
CA LYS A 198 14.72 0.69 23.00
C LYS A 198 14.93 1.10 21.55
N GLU A 199 14.94 0.14 20.64
CA GLU A 199 15.25 0.33 19.22
C GLU A 199 14.16 -0.28 18.34
N LEU A 200 14.04 0.24 17.12
CA LEU A 200 13.15 -0.28 16.09
C LEU A 200 13.99 -0.68 14.88
N ARG A 201 13.77 -1.89 14.36
CA ARG A 201 14.43 -2.39 13.17
C ARG A 201 13.39 -2.93 12.19
N ILE A 202 13.53 -2.60 10.91
CA ILE A 202 12.75 -3.22 9.84
C ILE A 202 13.50 -4.48 9.38
N ILE A 203 12.77 -5.60 9.29
CA ILE A 203 13.27 -6.86 8.74
C ILE A 203 12.52 -7.14 7.45
N HIS A 204 13.27 -7.36 6.38
CA HIS A 204 12.75 -7.67 5.05
C HIS A 204 12.81 -9.17 4.82
N LEU A 205 11.67 -9.75 4.48
CA LEU A 205 11.52 -11.18 4.19
C LEU A 205 11.20 -11.38 2.71
N SER A 206 11.83 -12.39 2.12
CA SER A 206 11.39 -12.96 0.86
C SER A 206 10.14 -13.83 1.08
N PRO A 207 9.31 -14.07 0.05
CA PRO A 207 8.15 -14.95 0.20
C PRO A 207 8.53 -16.37 0.68
N SER A 208 9.73 -16.84 0.32
CA SER A 208 10.29 -18.12 0.74
C SER A 208 10.68 -18.19 2.22
N ASP A 209 10.92 -17.04 2.86
CA ASP A 209 11.34 -16.98 4.27
C ASP A 209 10.15 -17.21 5.22
N ILE A 210 8.92 -17.08 4.70
CA ILE A 210 7.70 -17.40 5.44
C ILE A 210 7.44 -18.90 5.33
N THR A 211 7.66 -19.61 6.43
CA THR A 211 7.40 -21.05 6.54
C THR A 211 6.05 -21.38 7.20
N GLY A 212 5.08 -20.46 7.14
CA GLY A 212 3.77 -20.55 7.79
C GLY A 212 2.58 -20.37 6.85
N ILE A 213 1.44 -21.00 7.19
CA ILE A 213 0.16 -20.80 6.50
C ILE A 213 -0.43 -19.45 6.95
N ASN A 214 -0.42 -18.45 6.07
CA ASN A 214 -0.87 -17.08 6.38
C ASN A 214 -2.39 -16.96 6.60
N SER A 215 -3.18 -17.82 5.95
CA SER A 215 -4.61 -17.98 6.22
C SER A 215 -5.11 -19.25 5.51
N VAL A 216 -6.10 -19.92 6.10
CA VAL A 216 -6.88 -20.95 5.42
C VAL A 216 -8.28 -20.38 5.24
N ASN A 217 -8.58 -19.84 4.06
CA ASN A 217 -9.95 -19.48 3.68
C ASN A 217 -10.67 -20.74 3.19
N ILE A 218 -11.31 -21.48 4.10
CA ILE A 218 -12.19 -22.58 3.71
C ILE A 218 -13.55 -21.98 3.35
N LYS A 219 -13.88 -21.91 2.04
CA LYS A 219 -15.17 -21.40 1.55
C LYS A 219 -16.38 -22.15 2.10
N ASN A 220 -16.19 -23.38 2.60
CA ASN A 220 -17.18 -24.22 3.27
C ASN A 220 -16.57 -24.81 4.54
N ALA A 221 -16.50 -24.03 5.63
CA ALA A 221 -15.98 -24.51 6.89
C ALA A 221 -16.91 -25.59 7.47
N ASP A 222 -16.52 -26.87 7.32
CA ASP A 222 -17.16 -27.96 8.04
C ASP A 222 -16.57 -28.01 9.46
N ASN A 223 -17.25 -27.33 10.39
CA ASN A 223 -16.83 -27.23 11.79
C ASN A 223 -16.74 -28.59 12.51
N ASN A 224 -17.24 -29.67 11.90
CA ASN A 224 -17.25 -31.00 12.49
C ASN A 224 -15.94 -31.78 12.30
N ASN A 225 -15.06 -31.33 11.39
CA ASN A 225 -13.81 -32.04 11.12
C ASN A 225 -12.63 -31.45 11.90
N ILE A 226 -12.16 -32.21 12.88
CA ILE A 226 -10.98 -31.90 13.70
C ILE A 226 -9.85 -32.86 13.29
N TYR A 227 -8.63 -32.35 13.24
CA TYR A 227 -7.43 -33.13 12.90
C TYR A 227 -6.35 -32.98 13.97
N ASN A 228 -5.51 -33.99 14.14
CA ASN A 228 -4.29 -33.87 14.95
C ASN A 228 -3.17 -33.20 14.13
N LEU A 229 -2.01 -32.97 14.75
CA LEU A 229 -0.85 -32.34 14.09
C LEU A 229 -0.26 -33.18 12.95
N ASN A 230 -0.55 -34.48 12.90
CA ASN A 230 -0.15 -35.38 11.82
C ASN A 230 -1.20 -35.44 10.68
N GLY A 231 -2.25 -34.61 10.73
CA GLY A 231 -3.28 -34.54 9.70
C GLY A 231 -4.32 -35.68 9.76
N GLN A 232 -4.38 -36.46 10.84
CA GLN A 232 -5.38 -37.52 11.00
C GLN A 232 -6.65 -36.95 11.62
N LYS A 233 -7.82 -37.34 11.10
CA LYS A 233 -9.13 -36.92 11.64
C LYS A 233 -9.31 -37.48 13.06
N VAL A 234 -9.73 -36.64 13.99
CA VAL A 234 -9.97 -36.97 15.40
C VAL A 234 -11.45 -36.76 15.72
N THR A 235 -12.07 -37.76 16.35
CA THR A 235 -13.51 -37.75 16.68
C THR A 235 -13.81 -37.40 18.14
N ASN A 236 -12.84 -37.57 19.05
CA ASN A 236 -12.98 -37.26 20.48
C ASN A 236 -11.89 -36.27 20.91
N THR A 237 -12.28 -35.12 21.45
CA THR A 237 -11.34 -34.08 21.88
C THR A 237 -10.71 -34.42 23.23
N THR A 238 -9.53 -35.01 23.21
CA THR A 238 -8.60 -35.00 24.36
C THR A 238 -7.83 -33.67 24.39
N LYS A 239 -7.48 -33.21 25.59
CA LYS A 239 -6.68 -32.00 25.82
C LYS A 239 -5.42 -32.01 24.95
N GLY A 240 -5.08 -30.87 24.34
CA GLY A 240 -3.92 -30.75 23.45
C GLY A 240 -4.12 -29.77 22.29
N VAL A 241 -3.16 -29.78 21.35
CA VAL A 241 -3.20 -28.95 20.13
C VAL A 241 -3.87 -29.74 19.01
N ILE A 242 -4.93 -29.16 18.45
CA ILE A 242 -5.67 -29.71 17.30
C ILE A 242 -5.68 -28.71 16.14
N ILE A 243 -6.00 -29.20 14.94
CA ILE A 243 -6.26 -28.39 13.76
C ILE A 243 -7.75 -28.49 13.44
N GLN A 244 -8.45 -27.36 13.49
CA GLN A 244 -9.85 -27.26 13.09
C GLN A 244 -9.99 -26.07 12.14
N ASN A 245 -10.67 -26.28 11.01
CA ASN A 245 -10.82 -25.27 9.97
C ASN A 245 -9.46 -24.68 9.51
N GLY A 246 -8.43 -25.52 9.40
CA GLY A 246 -7.07 -25.09 9.02
C GLY A 246 -6.32 -24.25 10.06
N LYS A 247 -6.90 -24.02 11.24
CA LYS A 247 -6.29 -23.26 12.35
C LYS A 247 -5.88 -24.19 13.49
N LYS A 248 -4.71 -23.91 14.08
CA LYS A 248 -4.28 -24.57 15.32
C LYS A 248 -5.07 -24.00 16.51
N THR A 249 -5.72 -24.87 17.27
CA THR A 249 -6.50 -24.56 18.47
C THR A 249 -6.00 -25.40 19.64
N VAL A 250 -5.89 -24.81 20.82
CA VAL A 250 -5.55 -25.52 22.06
C VAL A 250 -6.83 -25.84 22.82
N ILE A 251 -7.12 -27.12 23.04
CA ILE A 251 -8.18 -27.57 23.94
C ILE A 251 -7.54 -27.86 25.29
N LYS A 252 -7.98 -27.13 26.33
CA LYS A 252 -7.49 -27.25 27.71
C LYS A 252 -8.25 -28.29 28.52
#